data_AF-A0AAW6MAF1-F1
#
_entry.id   AF-A0AAW6MAF1-F1
#
_cell.length_a   1.000
_cell.length_b   1.000
_cell.length_c   1.000
_cell.angle_alpha   90.00
_cell.angle_beta   90.00
_cell.angle_gamma   90.00
#
_symmetry.space_group_name_H-M   'P 1'
#
loop_
_entity.id
_entity.type
_entity.pdbx_description
1 polymer ?
#
loop_
_entity_poly.entity_id
_entity_poly.type
_entity_poly.pdbx_seq_one_letter_code
_entity_poly.pdbx_strand_id
1 'polypeptide(L)'
;GWGQTLPYQNPELSPSERAKDLVKRLTLEEKALLMCDDSEANPRLGIKKFNWWSEALHGVANQGNVTVFPEPVGMAASFNDKLVFDNFNAVSDEMRAKHNKRVRN
;
A
#
# COMPACT_ATOMS: atom_id res chain seq x y z
N GLY A 1 1.33 0.21 32.49
CA GLY A 1 2.25 1.37 32.41
C GLY A 1 1.86 2.17 31.19
N TRP A 2 1.52 3.43 31.36
CA TRP A 2 1.03 4.30 30.28
C TRP A 2 2.22 4.71 29.40
N GLY A 3 2.51 3.91 28.36
CA GLY A 3 3.50 4.29 27.36
C GLY A 3 3.03 5.56 26.65
N GLN A 4 3.86 6.60 26.65
CA GLN A 4 3.56 7.85 25.96
C GLN A 4 3.38 7.58 24.45
N THR A 5 2.24 7.99 23.89
CA THR A 5 1.99 7.91 22.44
C THR A 5 3.00 8.78 21.71
N LEU A 6 3.78 8.18 20.81
CA LEU A 6 4.77 8.89 20.02
C LEU A 6 4.08 9.64 18.86
N PRO A 7 4.61 10.77 18.36
CA PRO A 7 3.97 11.56 17.31
C PRO A 7 3.61 10.75 16.05
N TYR A 8 4.46 9.82 15.60
CA TYR A 8 4.13 8.97 14.44
C TYR A 8 2.89 8.08 14.63
N GLN A 9 2.51 7.80 15.88
CA GLN A 9 1.35 6.99 16.26
C GLN A 9 0.07 7.84 16.42
N ASN A 10 0.17 9.17 16.45
CA ASN A 10 -0.97 10.06 16.62
C ASN A 10 -1.74 10.24 15.30
N PRO A 11 -3.00 9.78 15.19
CA PRO A 11 -3.78 9.92 13.96
C PRO A 11 -4.21 11.36 13.66
N GLU A 12 -4.17 12.26 14.65
CA GLU A 12 -4.53 13.67 14.48
C GLU A 12 -3.45 14.48 13.76
N LEU A 13 -2.22 13.93 13.63
CA LEU A 13 -1.15 14.55 12.84
C LEU A 13 -1.21 14.11 11.38
N SER A 14 -0.72 14.98 10.48
CA SER A 14 -0.69 14.65 9.06
C SER A 14 0.22 13.44 8.77
N PRO A 15 -0.02 12.70 7.67
CA PRO A 15 0.88 11.62 7.26
C PRO A 15 2.35 12.06 7.11
N SER A 16 2.59 13.28 6.64
CA SER A 16 3.94 13.84 6.47
C SER A 16 4.64 14.08 7.81
N GLU A 17 3.95 14.66 8.79
CA GLU A 17 4.50 14.87 10.14
C GLU A 17 4.82 13.55 10.82
N ARG A 18 3.89 12.58 10.73
CA ARG A 18 4.07 11.24 11.28
C ARG A 18 5.23 10.50 10.63
N ALA A 19 5.34 10.55 9.31
CA ALA A 19 6.44 9.94 8.57
C ALA A 19 7.79 10.57 8.92
N LYS A 20 7.85 11.91 9.03
CA LYS A 20 9.08 12.63 9.42
C LYS A 20 9.53 12.23 10.83
N ASP A 21 8.62 12.14 11.80
CA ASP A 21 8.93 11.68 13.15
C ASP A 21 9.42 10.22 13.14
N LEU A 22 8.74 9.33 12.42
CA LEU A 22 9.14 7.93 12.28
C LEU A 22 10.55 7.79 11.68
N VAL A 23 10.82 8.48 10.57
CA VAL A 23 12.12 8.41 9.88
C VAL A 23 13.27 8.97 10.71
N LYS A 24 13.02 9.99 11.54
CA LYS A 24 14.02 10.51 12.49
C LYS A 24 14.40 9.51 13.58
N ARG A 25 13.49 8.57 13.91
CA ARG A 25 13.70 7.56 14.95
C ARG A 25 14.43 6.32 14.46
N LEU A 26 14.45 6.07 13.14
CA LEU A 26 15.17 4.94 12.54
C LEU A 26 16.69 5.16 12.58
N THR A 27 17.44 4.10 12.87
CA THR A 27 18.89 4.08 12.61
C THR A 27 19.16 4.06 11.11
N LEU A 28 20.43 4.21 10.72
CA LEU A 28 20.79 4.15 9.31
C LEU A 28 20.52 2.76 8.72
N GLU A 29 20.81 1.71 9.49
CA GLU A 29 20.62 0.31 9.10
C GLU A 29 19.14 0.01 8.92
N GLU A 30 18.28 0.46 9.84
CA GLU A 30 16.84 0.27 9.73
C GLU A 30 16.24 1.05 8.55
N LYS A 31 16.79 2.22 8.21
CA LYS A 31 16.40 2.94 6.98
C LYS A 31 16.75 2.12 5.75
N ALA A 32 17.97 1.59 5.67
CA ALA A 32 18.41 0.78 4.55
C ALA A 32 17.50 -0.46 4.34
N LEU A 33 17.05 -1.10 5.42
CA LEU A 33 16.13 -2.25 5.34
C LEU A 33 14.74 -1.89 4.77
N LEU A 34 14.30 -0.64 4.90
CA LEU A 34 13.01 -0.17 4.36
C LEU A 34 13.09 0.35 2.92
N MET A 35 14.28 0.31 2.30
CA MET A 35 14.50 0.72 0.91
C MET A 35 14.36 -0.45 -0.08
N CYS A 36 14.10 -1.67 0.42
CA CYS A 36 13.87 -2.85 -0.39
C CYS A 36 12.40 -3.00 -0.76
N ASP A 37 12.13 -3.60 -1.92
CA ASP A 37 10.75 -3.91 -2.32
C ASP A 37 10.04 -4.77 -1.26
N ASP A 38 10.61 -5.93 -0.92
CA ASP A 38 10.22 -6.70 0.26
C ASP A 38 10.94 -6.14 1.48
N SER A 39 10.25 -5.24 2.20
CA SER A 39 10.75 -4.59 3.41
C SER A 39 10.40 -5.42 4.64
N GLU A 40 11.42 -5.94 5.32
CA GLU A 40 11.25 -6.70 6.56
C GLU A 40 10.66 -5.85 7.69
N ALA A 41 10.06 -6.54 8.68
CA ALA A 41 9.49 -5.86 9.84
C ALA A 41 10.57 -5.14 10.65
N ASN A 42 10.22 -3.98 11.22
CA ASN A 42 10.98 -3.32 12.29
C ASN A 42 10.17 -3.41 13.61
N PRO A 43 10.46 -4.41 14.47
CA PRO A 43 9.72 -4.59 15.72
C PRO A 43 9.88 -3.43 16.70
N ARG A 44 11.03 -2.75 16.70
CA ARG A 44 11.35 -1.66 17.64
C ARG A 44 10.41 -0.47 17.48
N LEU A 45 10.03 -0.15 16.23
CA LEU A 45 9.11 0.94 15.91
C LEU A 45 7.73 0.42 15.44
N GLY A 46 7.46 -0.88 15.58
CA GLY A 46 6.17 -1.48 15.23
C GLY A 46 5.83 -1.43 13.73
N ILE A 47 6.83 -1.29 12.86
CA ILE A 47 6.63 -1.34 11.40
C ILE A 47 6.48 -2.82 11.02
N LYS A 48 5.32 -3.17 10.46
CA LYS A 48 5.07 -4.53 9.97
C LYS A 48 5.87 -4.78 8.71
N LYS A 49 6.14 -6.06 8.39
CA LYS A 49 6.62 -6.45 7.07
C LYS A 49 5.63 -5.94 6.01
N PHE A 50 6.14 -5.32 4.96
CA PHE A 50 5.32 -4.87 3.83
C PHE A 50 6.12 -4.99 2.53
N ASN A 51 5.40 -5.01 1.41
CA ASN A 51 5.99 -5.04 0.09
C ASN A 51 5.48 -3.85 -0.72
N TRP A 52 6.37 -3.14 -1.41
CA TRP A 52 6.04 -1.94 -2.19
C TRP A 52 5.44 -2.29 -3.56
N TRP A 53 5.96 -3.33 -4.20
CA TRP A 53 5.61 -3.74 -5.54
C TRP A 53 4.26 -4.44 -5.56
N SER A 54 3.33 -3.77 -6.21
CA SER A 54 2.05 -4.34 -6.57
C SER A 54 1.71 -3.90 -7.98
N GLU A 55 0.92 -4.71 -8.67
CA GLU A 55 0.60 -4.51 -10.07
C GLU A 55 -0.91 -4.51 -10.25
N ALA A 56 -1.39 -3.53 -11.03
CA ALA A 56 -2.80 -3.28 -11.24
C ALA A 56 -3.11 -2.78 -12.66
N LEU A 57 -2.23 -3.02 -13.65
CA LEU A 57 -2.23 -2.39 -14.97
C LEU A 57 -3.61 -2.42 -15.68
N HIS A 58 -4.32 -3.53 -15.59
CA HIS A 58 -5.66 -3.73 -16.17
C HIS A 58 -6.49 -4.69 -15.30
N GLY A 59 -6.36 -4.55 -13.98
CA GLY A 59 -6.80 -5.55 -13.01
C GLY A 59 -5.68 -5.89 -12.03
N VAL A 60 -6.02 -6.40 -10.85
CA VAL A 60 -5.01 -6.84 -9.86
C VAL A 60 -4.22 -8.01 -10.44
N ALA A 61 -2.90 -7.87 -10.54
CA ALA A 61 -2.07 -8.96 -11.07
C ALA A 61 -1.65 -9.95 -9.98
N ASN A 62 -1.42 -11.22 -10.35
CA ASN A 62 -0.78 -12.25 -9.52
C ASN A 62 -1.48 -12.60 -8.19
N GLN A 63 -2.77 -12.28 -8.01
CA GLN A 63 -3.50 -12.58 -6.77
C GLN A 63 -4.67 -13.58 -6.93
N GLY A 64 -4.87 -14.12 -8.15
CA GLY A 64 -5.88 -15.13 -8.53
C GLY A 64 -7.33 -14.70 -8.26
N ASN A 65 -8.35 -15.23 -8.96
CA ASN A 65 -9.76 -14.87 -8.71
C ASN A 65 -9.99 -13.34 -8.58
N VAL A 66 -9.63 -12.62 -9.63
CA VAL A 66 -9.70 -11.16 -9.79
C VAL A 66 -10.17 -10.87 -11.21
N THR A 67 -10.77 -9.71 -11.41
CA THR A 67 -11.26 -9.31 -12.73
C THR A 67 -10.10 -8.89 -13.61
N VAL A 68 -10.13 -9.30 -14.88
CA VAL A 68 -9.18 -8.89 -15.93
C VAL A 68 -9.92 -7.99 -16.91
N PHE A 69 -9.51 -6.72 -16.97
CA PHE A 69 -10.06 -5.72 -17.89
C PHE A 69 -9.26 -5.71 -19.21
N PRO A 70 -9.76 -5.03 -20.27
CA PRO A 70 -8.95 -4.79 -21.46
C PRO A 70 -7.63 -4.10 -21.10
N GLU A 71 -6.57 -4.39 -21.85
CA GLU A 71 -5.30 -3.66 -21.75
C GLU A 71 -5.50 -2.14 -21.87
N PRO A 72 -4.61 -1.29 -21.34
CA PRO A 72 -4.78 0.16 -21.36
C PRO A 72 -5.10 0.75 -22.73
N VAL A 73 -4.51 0.21 -23.81
CA VAL A 73 -4.83 0.63 -25.19
C VAL A 73 -6.27 0.31 -25.58
N GLY A 74 -6.80 -0.84 -25.14
CA GLY A 74 -8.20 -1.23 -25.37
C GLY A 74 -9.17 -0.40 -24.55
N MET A 75 -8.82 -0.07 -23.30
CA MET A 75 -9.61 0.85 -22.49
C MET A 75 -9.62 2.26 -23.08
N ALA A 76 -8.47 2.77 -23.55
CA ALA A 76 -8.36 4.08 -24.19
C ALA A 76 -9.20 4.17 -25.47
N ALA A 77 -9.31 3.08 -26.24
CA ALA A 77 -10.12 3.01 -27.45
C ALA A 77 -11.64 3.18 -27.19
N SER A 78 -12.09 3.14 -25.93
CA SER A 78 -13.47 3.46 -25.56
C SER A 78 -13.79 4.96 -25.60
N PHE A 79 -12.76 5.84 -25.55
CA PHE A 79 -12.90 7.29 -25.40
C PHE A 79 -13.85 7.69 -24.26
N ASN A 80 -13.85 6.92 -23.16
CA ASN A 80 -14.76 7.11 -22.03
C ASN A 80 -14.00 7.11 -20.70
N ASP A 81 -13.64 8.30 -20.24
CA ASP A 81 -12.89 8.50 -19.00
C ASP A 81 -13.63 7.96 -17.77
N LYS A 82 -14.96 8.08 -17.75
CA LYS A 82 -15.78 7.54 -16.66
C LYS A 82 -15.70 6.02 -16.60
N LEU A 83 -15.73 5.34 -17.75
CA LEU A 83 -15.60 3.89 -17.79
C LEU A 83 -14.23 3.42 -17.30
N VAL A 84 -13.16 4.11 -17.70
CA VAL A 84 -11.81 3.81 -17.19
C VAL A 84 -11.75 4.01 -15.68
N PHE A 85 -12.32 5.11 -15.16
CA PHE A 85 -12.41 5.35 -13.73
C PHE A 85 -13.19 4.25 -13.00
N ASP A 86 -14.36 3.86 -13.52
CA ASP A 86 -15.20 2.83 -12.91
C ASP A 86 -14.48 1.46 -12.89
N ASN A 87 -13.74 1.12 -13.95
CA ASN A 87 -12.89 -0.07 -13.98
C ASN A 87 -11.85 -0.03 -12.85
N PHE A 88 -11.08 1.05 -12.74
CA PHE A 88 -10.04 1.16 -11.70
C PHE A 88 -10.60 1.33 -10.28
N ASN A 89 -11.82 1.82 -10.13
CA ASN A 89 -12.53 1.78 -8.86
C ASN A 89 -12.80 0.32 -8.43
N ALA A 90 -13.25 -0.53 -9.34
CA ALA A 90 -13.40 -1.96 -9.07
C ALA A 90 -12.05 -2.64 -8.77
N VAL A 91 -10.99 -2.30 -9.51
CA VAL A 91 -9.62 -2.81 -9.25
C VAL A 91 -9.15 -2.43 -7.83
N SER A 92 -9.42 -1.19 -7.39
CA SER A 92 -9.10 -0.71 -6.04
C SER A 92 -9.80 -1.53 -4.95
N ASP A 93 -11.10 -1.81 -5.13
CA ASP A 93 -11.89 -2.62 -4.21
C ASP A 93 -11.37 -4.07 -4.13
N GLU A 94 -11.07 -4.68 -5.28
CA GLU A 94 -10.48 -6.02 -5.32
C GLU A 94 -9.12 -6.07 -4.63
N MET A 95 -8.23 -5.10 -4.88
CA MET A 95 -6.92 -5.02 -4.24
C MET A 95 -7.05 -4.91 -2.72
N ARG A 96 -7.98 -4.08 -2.22
CA ARG A 96 -8.26 -3.95 -0.80
C ARG A 96 -8.83 -5.23 -0.20
N ALA A 97 -9.73 -5.90 -0.90
CA ALA A 97 -10.27 -7.20 -0.48
C ALA A 97 -9.16 -8.26 -0.36
N LYS A 98 -8.27 -8.35 -1.35
CA LYS A 98 -7.13 -9.28 -1.31
C LYS A 98 -6.15 -8.95 -0.20
N HIS A 99 -5.81 -7.67 -0.02
CA HIS A 99 -4.96 -7.22 1.08
C HIS A 99 -5.54 -7.64 2.43
N ASN A 100 -6.82 -7.35 2.66
CA ASN A 100 -7.51 -7.68 3.90
C ASN A 100 -7.57 -9.20 4.14
N LYS A 101 -7.76 -10.01 3.09
CA LYS A 101 -7.68 -11.47 3.18
C LYS A 101 -6.28 -11.93 3.58
N ARG A 102 -5.24 -11.36 2.99
CA ARG A 102 -3.83 -11.72 3.26
C ARG A 102 -3.39 -11.38 4.68
N VAL A 103 -3.83 -10.25 5.24
CA VAL A 103 -3.41 -9.82 6.59
C VAL A 103 -4.24 -10.41 7.73
N ARG A 104 -5.37 -11.06 7.42
CA ARG A 104 -6.24 -11.75 8.41
C ARG A 104 -5.86 -13.22 8.63
N ASN A 105 -5.25 -13.85 7.63
CA ASN A 105 -4.79 -15.25 7.67
C ASN A 105 -3.31 -15.31 8.04
#